data_AF-B3CD20-F1
#
_entry.id   AF-B3CD20-F1
#
_cell.length_a   1.000
_cell.length_b   1.000
_cell.length_c   1.000
_cell.angle_alpha   90.00
_cell.angle_beta   90.00
_cell.angle_gamma   90.00
#
_symmetry.space_group_name_H-M   'P 1'
#
loop_
_entity.id
_entity.type
_entity.pdbx_description
1 polymer ?
#
loop_
_entity_poly.entity_id
_entity_poly.type
_entity_poly.pdbx_seq_one_letter_code
_entity_poly.pdbx_strand_id
1 'polypeptide(L)'
;MQSNLHTYQQCLSVYSIWIKSNIDQDQKDYYKECTNMVIWYGRHWGDRIQLIFFKDKTDYRNILDNKSFAWRVEVHYWGCKLYHYPPNPTREWMIDFIIYAIIDIYKNGDIPHPYKKKENKNGETK
;
A
#
# COMPACT_ATOMS: atom_id res chain seq x y z
N MET A 1 -5.59 -11.27 -24.04
CA MET A 1 -5.27 -11.84 -22.71
C MET A 1 -4.61 -10.75 -21.89
N GLN A 2 -5.24 -10.28 -20.81
CA GLN A 2 -4.59 -9.37 -19.86
C GLN A 2 -3.38 -10.10 -19.27
N SER A 3 -2.17 -9.63 -19.56
CA SER A 3 -0.98 -10.08 -18.86
C SER A 3 -1.19 -9.79 -17.38
N ASN A 4 -1.09 -10.81 -16.52
CA ASN A 4 -0.92 -10.60 -15.08
C ASN A 4 0.33 -9.73 -14.90
N LEU A 5 0.14 -8.41 -14.83
CA LEU A 5 1.20 -7.43 -14.97
C LEU A 5 2.20 -7.53 -13.79
N HIS A 6 1.76 -8.10 -12.67
CA HIS A 6 2.55 -8.27 -11.46
C HIS A 6 2.34 -9.65 -10.84
N THR A 7 3.37 -10.49 -10.88
CA THR A 7 3.39 -11.78 -10.19
C THR A 7 3.74 -11.59 -8.71
N TYR A 8 3.40 -12.57 -7.88
CA TYR A 8 3.79 -12.62 -6.47
C TYR A 8 5.29 -12.37 -6.26
N GLN A 9 6.16 -13.07 -7.01
CA GLN A 9 7.61 -12.96 -6.84
C GLN A 9 8.16 -11.58 -7.25
N GLN A 10 7.61 -10.97 -8.29
CA GLN A 10 7.98 -9.60 -8.68
C GLN A 10 7.56 -8.60 -7.61
N CYS A 11 6.33 -8.71 -7.11
CA CYS A 11 5.84 -7.83 -6.04
C CYS A 11 6.67 -8.00 -4.76
N LEU A 12 6.96 -9.25 -4.35
CA LEU A 12 7.79 -9.53 -3.19
C LEU A 12 9.19 -8.94 -3.33
N SER A 13 9.83 -9.12 -4.49
CA SER A 13 11.16 -8.56 -4.75
C SER A 13 11.17 -7.03 -4.59
N VAL A 14 10.20 -6.34 -5.18
CA VAL A 14 10.13 -4.87 -5.16
C VAL A 14 9.80 -4.32 -3.78
N TYR A 15 8.80 -4.88 -3.10
CA TYR A 15 8.26 -4.27 -1.89
C TYR A 15 8.83 -4.83 -0.58
N SER A 16 9.60 -5.92 -0.63
CA SER A 16 10.10 -6.60 0.59
C SER A 16 10.82 -5.69 1.57
N ILE A 17 11.60 -4.71 1.09
CA ILE A 17 12.35 -3.79 1.96
C ILE A 17 11.39 -2.95 2.81
N TRP A 18 10.35 -2.36 2.21
CA TRP A 18 9.39 -1.55 2.95
C TRP A 18 8.47 -2.39 3.83
N ILE A 19 8.07 -3.59 3.39
CA ILE A 19 7.29 -4.52 4.20
C ILE A 19 8.07 -4.91 5.46
N LYS A 20 9.34 -5.32 5.30
CA LYS A 20 10.21 -5.68 6.43
C LYS A 20 10.48 -4.48 7.34
N SER A 21 10.74 -3.29 6.81
CA SER A 21 10.91 -2.06 7.61
C SER A 21 9.72 -1.84 8.53
N ASN A 22 8.50 -1.98 7.99
CA ASN A 22 7.29 -1.76 8.78
C ASN A 22 7.03 -2.85 9.82
N ILE A 23 7.18 -4.12 9.44
CA ILE A 23 6.86 -5.28 10.30
C ILE A 23 7.93 -5.53 11.36
N ASP A 24 9.21 -5.35 11.01
CA ASP A 24 10.34 -5.75 11.84
C ASP A 24 10.98 -4.58 12.59
N GLN A 25 10.70 -3.32 12.19
CA GLN A 25 11.29 -2.11 12.78
C GLN A 25 10.24 -1.10 13.24
N ASP A 26 9.58 -0.39 12.31
CA ASP A 26 8.73 0.77 12.61
C ASP A 26 7.57 0.42 13.57
N GLN A 27 6.97 -0.76 13.36
CA GLN A 27 5.86 -1.31 14.12
C GLN A 27 6.17 -2.75 14.52
N LYS A 28 7.41 -2.97 14.98
CA LYS A 28 7.95 -4.29 15.29
C LYS A 28 6.93 -5.20 15.98
N ASP A 29 6.52 -6.26 15.29
CA ASP A 29 5.55 -7.27 15.74
C ASP A 29 4.14 -6.76 16.12
N TYR A 30 3.86 -5.46 15.98
CA TYR A 30 2.60 -4.84 16.42
C TYR A 30 1.38 -5.35 15.65
N TYR A 31 1.59 -5.84 14.42
CA TYR A 31 0.57 -6.47 13.61
C TYR A 31 -0.11 -7.68 14.31
N LYS A 32 0.56 -8.33 15.27
CA LYS A 32 0.02 -9.45 16.05
C LYS A 32 -1.12 -9.01 16.99
N GLU A 33 -1.05 -7.78 17.47
CA GLU A 33 -2.05 -7.20 18.38
C GLU A 33 -3.18 -6.47 17.66
N CYS A 34 -3.13 -6.41 16.33
CA CYS A 34 -4.02 -5.60 15.50
C CYS A 34 -4.90 -6.50 14.60
N THR A 35 -5.98 -5.93 14.09
CA THR A 35 -6.86 -6.55 13.08
C THR A 35 -7.12 -5.64 11.88
N ASN A 36 -6.47 -4.46 11.86
CA ASN A 36 -6.60 -3.47 10.81
C ASN A 36 -5.22 -3.06 10.31
N MET A 37 -5.12 -2.86 8.99
CA MET A 37 -3.95 -2.29 8.34
C MET A 37 -4.40 -1.31 7.27
N VAL A 38 -3.73 -0.17 7.19
CA VAL A 38 -3.80 0.69 6.01
C VAL A 38 -2.48 0.58 5.24
N ILE A 39 -2.60 0.39 3.92
CA ILE A 39 -1.48 0.54 2.99
C ILE A 39 -1.61 1.92 2.35
N TRP A 40 -0.66 2.81 2.63
CA TRP A 40 -0.44 4.03 1.86
C TRP A 40 0.51 3.73 0.70
N TYR A 41 0.11 4.10 -0.51
CA TYR A 41 0.80 3.71 -1.75
C TYR A 41 1.00 4.89 -2.70
N GLY A 42 2.09 4.82 -3.47
CA GLY A 42 2.39 5.77 -4.53
C GLY A 42 1.56 5.54 -5.80
N ARG A 43 1.83 6.33 -6.82
CA ARG A 43 1.08 6.26 -8.08
C ARG A 43 1.62 5.14 -8.97
N HIS A 44 2.93 4.98 -8.99
CA HIS A 44 3.65 4.10 -9.88
C HIS A 44 3.99 2.79 -9.19
N TRP A 45 3.94 1.70 -9.94
CA TRP A 45 4.45 0.43 -9.42
C TRP A 45 5.94 0.57 -9.09
N GLY A 46 6.31 0.15 -7.87
CA GLY A 46 7.66 0.31 -7.33
C GLY A 46 7.86 1.56 -6.49
N ASP A 47 6.85 2.46 -6.42
CA ASP A 47 6.87 3.53 -5.45
C ASP A 47 6.87 2.98 -4.02
N ARG A 48 7.49 3.71 -3.10
CA ARG A 48 7.47 3.38 -1.67
C ARG A 48 6.03 3.17 -1.19
N ILE A 49 5.87 2.27 -0.22
CA ILE A 49 4.64 2.10 0.57
C ILE A 49 4.89 2.46 2.04
N GLN A 50 3.84 2.83 2.77
CA GLN A 50 3.83 2.88 4.23
C GLN A 50 2.70 1.99 4.73
N LEU A 51 3.03 1.08 5.65
CA LEU A 51 2.02 0.25 6.31
C LEU A 51 1.73 0.86 7.68
N ILE A 52 0.47 0.88 8.08
CA ILE A 52 0.08 1.26 9.44
C ILE A 52 -0.84 0.17 9.97
N PHE A 53 -0.38 -0.56 10.98
CA PHE A 53 -1.16 -1.54 11.72
C PHE A 53 -1.78 -0.86 12.93
N PHE A 54 -3.05 -1.13 13.21
CA PHE A 54 -3.73 -0.51 14.34
C PHE A 54 -4.90 -1.33 14.86
N LYS A 55 -5.23 -1.11 16.14
CA LYS A 55 -6.30 -1.80 16.86
C LYS A 55 -7.67 -1.23 16.53
N ASP A 56 -7.76 0.10 16.54
CA ASP A 56 -8.99 0.84 16.30
C ASP A 56 -8.70 2.27 15.82
N LYS A 57 -9.75 3.07 15.63
CA LYS A 57 -9.64 4.46 15.16
C LYS A 57 -8.86 5.37 16.11
N THR A 58 -8.97 5.15 17.42
CA THR A 58 -8.25 5.95 18.42
C THR A 58 -6.76 5.63 18.36
N ASP A 59 -6.42 4.35 18.28
CA ASP A 59 -5.04 3.89 18.10
C ASP A 59 -4.43 4.43 16.79
N TYR A 60 -5.18 4.36 15.69
CA TYR A 60 -4.74 4.89 14.40
C TYR A 60 -4.39 6.38 14.47
N ARG A 61 -5.26 7.21 15.09
CA ARG A 61 -4.99 8.64 15.28
C ARG A 61 -3.74 8.87 16.13
N ASN A 62 -3.62 8.13 17.23
CA ASN A 62 -2.46 8.21 18.10
C ASN A 62 -1.15 7.88 17.35
N ILE A 63 -1.18 6.92 16.43
CA ILE A 63 -0.03 6.61 15.55
C ILE A 63 0.29 7.79 14.64
N LEU A 64 -0.70 8.35 13.95
CA LEU A 64 -0.50 9.50 13.04
C LEU A 64 0.10 10.71 13.77
N ASP A 65 -0.37 10.99 14.99
CA ASP A 65 0.05 12.17 15.75
C ASP A 65 1.43 12.01 16.41
N ASN A 66 1.85 10.78 16.72
CA ASN A 66 3.00 10.54 17.60
C ASN A 66 4.11 9.68 16.99
N LYS A 67 3.93 9.06 15.82
CA LYS A 67 4.94 8.18 15.21
C LYS A 67 5.55 8.82 13.97
N SER A 68 6.87 8.94 13.96
CA SER A 68 7.62 9.56 12.86
C SER A 68 7.42 8.85 11.52
N PHE A 69 7.29 7.52 11.51
CA PHE A 69 7.02 6.76 10.28
C PHE A 69 5.66 7.08 9.65
N ALA A 70 4.72 7.60 10.45
CA ALA A 70 3.37 7.97 10.03
C ALA A 70 3.22 9.47 9.73
N TRP A 71 4.30 10.24 9.86
CA TRP A 71 4.27 11.68 9.69
C TRP A 71 3.81 12.07 8.28
N ARG A 72 2.68 12.79 8.20
CA ARG A 72 2.11 13.35 6.96
C ARG A 72 1.95 12.34 5.83
N VAL A 73 1.60 11.10 6.14
CA VAL A 73 1.35 10.07 5.13
C VAL A 73 0.29 10.51 4.10
N GLU A 74 -0.69 11.35 4.48
CA GLU A 74 -1.68 11.87 3.54
C GLU A 74 -1.11 12.85 2.49
N VAL A 75 0.06 13.42 2.74
CA VAL A 75 0.75 14.34 1.80
C VAL A 75 1.76 13.61 0.94
N HIS A 76 2.36 12.53 1.45
CA HIS A 76 3.46 11.82 0.79
C HIS A 76 3.01 10.72 -0.17
N TYR A 77 1.77 10.26 -0.04
CA TYR A 77 1.26 9.12 -0.79
C TYR A 77 0.09 9.50 -1.68
N TRP A 78 -0.05 8.75 -2.77
CA TRP A 78 -1.07 8.98 -3.78
C TRP A 78 -2.47 8.57 -3.30
N GLY A 79 -2.53 7.49 -2.51
CA GLY A 79 -3.75 7.00 -1.93
C GLY A 79 -3.51 6.02 -0.79
N CYS A 80 -4.60 5.56 -0.20
CA CYS A 80 -4.58 4.55 0.85
C CYS A 80 -5.70 3.54 0.67
N LYS A 81 -5.47 2.31 1.14
CA LYS A 81 -6.51 1.28 1.21
C LYS A 81 -6.48 0.58 2.57
N LEU A 82 -7.66 0.48 3.18
CA LEU A 82 -7.90 -0.19 4.46
C LEU A 82 -8.13 -1.68 4.22
N TYR A 83 -7.54 -2.49 5.08
CA TYR A 83 -7.67 -3.93 5.11
C TYR A 83 -7.96 -4.41 6.53
N HIS A 84 -8.78 -5.45 6.62
CA HIS A 84 -9.03 -6.19 7.85
C HIS A 84 -8.44 -7.60 7.74
N TYR A 85 -7.87 -8.10 8.83
CA TYR A 85 -7.22 -9.40 8.88
C TYR A 85 -7.46 -10.08 10.25
N PRO A 86 -7.36 -11.43 10.34
CA PRO A 86 -7.64 -12.16 11.57
C PRO A 86 -6.62 -11.84 12.67
N PRO A 87 -6.99 -11.98 13.96
CA PRO A 87 -6.07 -11.75 15.07
C PRO A 87 -4.92 -12.76 15.09
N ASN A 88 -3.78 -12.38 15.67
CA ASN A 88 -2.57 -13.22 15.80
C ASN A 88 -2.11 -13.91 14.48
N PRO A 89 -2.00 -13.19 13.35
CA PRO A 89 -1.45 -13.79 12.15
C PRO A 89 0.04 -14.12 12.33
N THR A 90 0.53 -15.12 11.59
CA THR A 90 1.98 -15.34 11.48
C THR A 90 2.63 -14.26 10.62
N ARG A 91 3.94 -14.12 10.74
CA ARG A 91 4.71 -13.16 9.94
C ARG A 91 4.62 -13.48 8.45
N GLU A 92 4.74 -14.75 8.10
CA GLU A 92 4.66 -15.25 6.72
C GLU A 92 3.30 -14.94 6.12
N TRP A 93 2.22 -15.23 6.88
CA TRP A 93 0.87 -14.93 6.45
C TRP A 93 0.67 -13.42 6.22
N MET A 94 1.19 -12.58 7.13
CA MET A 94 1.08 -11.13 7.00
C MET A 94 1.81 -10.61 5.75
N ILE A 95 3.01 -11.13 5.47
CA ILE A 95 3.75 -10.78 4.25
C ILE A 95 2.94 -11.18 3.01
N ASP A 96 2.43 -12.41 2.96
CA ASP A 96 1.62 -12.89 1.84
C ASP A 96 0.39 -12.00 1.61
N PHE A 97 -0.31 -11.67 2.70
CA PHE A 97 -1.49 -10.80 2.67
C PHE A 97 -1.17 -9.42 2.08
N ILE A 98 -0.07 -8.80 2.53
CA ILE A 98 0.38 -7.50 2.01
C ILE A 98 0.76 -7.58 0.53
N ILE A 99 1.44 -8.65 0.11
CA ILE A 99 1.84 -8.82 -1.29
C ILE A 99 0.62 -8.92 -2.21
N TYR A 100 -0.38 -9.73 -1.84
CA TYR A 100 -1.62 -9.82 -2.62
C TYR A 100 -2.40 -8.51 -2.61
N ALA A 101 -2.41 -7.78 -1.49
CA ALA A 101 -3.02 -6.46 -1.40
C ALA A 101 -2.37 -5.45 -2.36
N ILE A 102 -1.04 -5.42 -2.45
CA ILE A 102 -0.29 -4.56 -3.39
C ILE A 102 -0.55 -4.97 -4.84
N ILE A 103 -0.60 -6.28 -5.14
CA ILE A 103 -0.95 -6.76 -6.48
C ILE A 103 -2.35 -6.28 -6.88
N ASP A 104 -3.34 -6.32 -5.98
CA ASP A 104 -4.68 -5.81 -6.27
C ASP A 104 -4.70 -4.28 -6.48
N ILE A 105 -3.90 -3.52 -5.72
CA ILE A 105 -3.76 -2.07 -5.91
C ILE A 105 -3.23 -1.74 -7.32
N TYR A 106 -2.20 -2.45 -7.78
CA TYR A 106 -1.55 -2.20 -9.07
C TYR A 106 -1.98 -3.17 -10.18
N LYS A 107 -3.08 -3.91 -10.04
CA LYS A 107 -3.47 -4.95 -11.01
C LYS A 107 -3.67 -4.45 -12.45
N ASN A 108 -3.93 -3.15 -12.60
CA ASN A 108 -4.10 -2.46 -13.88
C ASN A 108 -2.88 -1.61 -14.28
N GLY A 109 -1.73 -1.79 -13.61
CA GLY A 109 -0.54 -0.97 -13.74
C GLY A 109 -0.60 0.31 -12.91
N ASP A 110 0.13 1.33 -13.37
CA ASP A 110 0.19 2.63 -12.70
C ASP A 110 -1.18 3.29 -12.56
N ILE A 111 -1.38 3.92 -11.42
CA ILE A 111 -2.65 4.56 -11.09
C ILE A 111 -2.79 5.84 -11.94
N PRO A 112 -3.91 6.03 -12.66
CA PRO A 112 -4.10 7.21 -13.48
C PRO A 112 -4.18 8.47 -12.60
N HIS A 113 -3.58 9.56 -13.07
CA HIS A 113 -3.76 10.89 -12.47
C HIS A 113 -5.25 11.27 -12.55
N PRO A 114 -5.92 11.75 -11.47
CA PRO A 114 -7.34 12.08 -11.48
C PRO A 114 -7.67 13.16 -12.51
N TYR A 115 -6.71 14.03 -12.80
CA TYR A 115 -6.78 14.98 -13.90
C TYR A 115 -6.10 14.41 -15.14
N LYS A 116 -6.78 13.54 -15.89
CA LYS A 116 -6.47 13.39 -17.32
C LYS A 116 -7.11 14.56 -18.05
N LYS A 117 -6.30 15.48 -18.60
CA LYS A 117 -6.78 16.37 -19.67
C LYS A 117 -7.29 15.44 -20.77
N LYS A 118 -8.56 15.59 -21.18
CA LYS A 118 -9.06 14.96 -22.40
C LYS A 118 -8.15 15.45 -23.53
N GLU A 119 -7.38 14.55 -24.12
CA GLU A 119 -6.75 14.85 -25.41
C GLU A 119 -7.89 15.01 -26.41
N ASN A 120 -8.13 16.24 -26.85
CA ASN A 120 -8.99 16.49 -27.99
C ASN A 120 -8.32 15.85 -29.20
N LYS A 121 -8.91 14.77 -29.73
CA LYS A 121 -8.60 14.28 -31.06
C LYS A 121 -9.09 15.30 -32.09
N ASN A 122 -8.30 16.34 -32.34
CA ASN A 122 -8.43 17.14 -33.55
C ASN A 122 -7.35 16.71 -34.51
N GLY A 123 -7.71 15.78 -35.40
CA GLY A 123 -6.88 15.29 -36.48
C GLY A 123 -7.74 14.82 -37.65
N GLU A 124 -8.74 15.61 -38.03
CA GLU A 124 -9.31 15.58 -39.37
C GLU A 124 -8.88 16.86 -40.08
N THR A 125 -7.74 16.78 -40.77
CA THR A 125 -7.39 17.72 -41.82
C THR A 125 -8.06 17.22 -43.10
N LYS A 126 -9.04 17.97 -43.60
CA LYS A 126 -9.49 17.90 -45.00
C LYS A 126 -8.45 18.55 -45.91
#